data_AF-A0A382XJD6-F1
#
_entry.id   AF-A0A382XJD6-F1
#
_cell.length_a   1.000
_cell.length_b   1.000
_cell.length_c   1.000
_cell.angle_alpha   90.00
_cell.angle_beta   90.00
_cell.angle_gamma   90.00
#
_symmetry.space_group_name_H-M   'P 1'
#
loop_
_entity.id
_entity.type
_entity.pdbx_description
1 polymer ?
#
loop_
_entity_poly.entity_id
_entity_poly.type
_entity_poly.pdbx_seq_one_letter_code
_entity_poly.pdbx_strand_id
1 'polypeptide(L)'
;SFINFNESAGSVDLWIENTVDVAGYQVELDGITLTGASGGLSEDANFMISNSSSMVLGFSVSGDVISPSSGNLVTLTFSDYVGFVCFIEESTTFSDSNAQSLGLDLGDCQGAGPVEGCTDDTACNYDPDANIDDGSCDYGTTCWDGSVECDAGDCPEYPTVEVMYNTDTPIAGFQFIVTGGTVVSASGGAAEDASFQMAAGGTNNAVVGFSLTGDYISSGEGVLTVLEIAGDPASVCIDNLIISDSAGSPLEYMLDCLTITIDGGGGTWD
;
A
#
# COMPACT_ATOMS: atom_id res chain seq x y z
N SER A 1 28.22 23.50 -2.90
CA SER A 1 27.76 22.65 -4.02
C SER A 1 28.95 21.95 -4.66
N PHE A 2 28.73 21.03 -5.60
CA PHE A 2 29.79 20.39 -6.39
C PHE A 2 29.95 21.09 -7.74
N ILE A 3 31.19 21.29 -8.19
CA ILE A 3 31.49 21.76 -9.56
C ILE A 3 32.66 20.98 -10.15
N ASN A 4 32.91 21.17 -11.46
CA ASN A 4 34.03 20.56 -12.19
C ASN A 4 34.15 19.03 -11.99
N PHE A 5 33.01 18.35 -11.83
CA PHE A 5 32.97 16.90 -11.67
C PHE A 5 33.55 16.20 -12.90
N ASN A 6 34.50 15.30 -12.67
CA ASN A 6 35.14 14.50 -13.69
C ASN A 6 35.31 13.06 -13.18
N GLU A 7 34.38 12.20 -13.59
CA GLU A 7 34.38 10.78 -13.23
C GLU A 7 35.63 10.05 -13.74
N SER A 8 36.06 10.32 -14.98
CA SER A 8 37.23 9.65 -15.57
C SER A 8 38.55 10.03 -14.88
N ALA A 9 38.64 11.25 -14.35
CA ALA A 9 39.78 11.70 -13.57
C ALA A 9 39.65 11.38 -12.08
N GLY A 10 38.47 10.98 -11.62
CA GLY A 10 38.17 10.80 -10.20
C GLY A 10 38.32 12.10 -9.42
N SER A 11 37.79 13.22 -9.91
CA SER A 11 37.94 14.53 -9.26
C SER A 11 36.66 15.35 -9.23
N VAL A 12 36.46 16.13 -8.16
CA VAL A 12 35.36 17.09 -8.00
C VAL A 12 35.80 18.25 -7.11
N ASP A 13 35.33 19.46 -7.42
CA ASP A 13 35.59 20.64 -6.60
C ASP A 13 34.39 20.90 -5.67
N LEU A 14 34.67 21.18 -4.40
CA LEU A 14 33.67 21.73 -3.49
C LEU A 14 33.61 23.25 -3.69
N TRP A 15 32.49 23.77 -4.15
CA TRP A 15 32.27 25.21 -4.28
C TRP A 15 31.60 25.77 -3.04
N ILE A 16 32.14 26.88 -2.54
CA ILE A 16 31.60 27.64 -1.40
C ILE A 16 31.23 29.05 -1.84
N GLU A 17 30.14 29.57 -1.27
CA GLU A 17 29.84 31.00 -1.21
C GLU A 17 29.58 31.35 0.26
N ASN A 18 30.42 32.19 0.85
CA ASN A 18 30.32 32.57 2.26
C ASN A 18 30.22 34.08 2.43
N THR A 19 29.39 34.50 3.39
CA THR A 19 29.18 35.91 3.76
C THR A 19 29.88 36.30 5.06
N VAL A 20 30.47 35.31 5.76
CA VAL A 20 31.21 35.45 7.02
C VAL A 20 32.51 34.66 6.96
N ASP A 21 33.46 34.98 7.83
CA ASP A 21 34.72 34.25 7.95
C ASP A 21 34.48 32.78 8.35
N VAL A 22 35.10 31.85 7.64
CA VAL A 22 35.13 30.42 7.98
C VAL A 22 36.49 30.10 8.59
N ALA A 23 36.52 29.55 9.81
CA ALA A 23 37.75 29.18 10.51
C ALA A 23 38.06 27.68 10.46
N GLY A 24 37.07 26.87 10.08
CA GLY A 24 37.24 25.43 9.88
C GLY A 24 36.01 24.79 9.27
N TYR A 25 36.19 23.61 8.70
CA TYR A 25 35.11 22.80 8.17
C TYR A 25 35.42 21.31 8.26
N GLN A 26 34.36 20.52 8.40
CA GLN A 26 34.31 19.10 8.18
C GLN A 26 33.18 18.85 7.18
N VAL A 27 33.47 18.18 6.08
CA VAL A 27 32.47 17.79 5.09
C VAL A 27 32.48 16.27 5.00
N GLU A 28 31.33 15.68 5.23
CA GLU A 28 31.11 14.24 5.06
C GLU A 28 30.35 14.00 3.77
N LEU A 29 30.83 13.06 2.96
CA LEU A 29 30.29 12.73 1.66
C LEU A 29 29.86 11.28 1.60
N ASP A 30 28.76 11.03 0.89
CA ASP A 30 28.34 9.71 0.47
C ASP A 30 28.48 9.55 -1.05
N GLY A 31 28.58 8.30 -1.51
CA GLY A 31 28.59 7.92 -2.91
C GLY A 31 29.96 7.93 -3.61
N ILE A 32 31.01 8.40 -2.92
CA ILE A 32 32.41 8.30 -3.38
C ILE A 32 33.37 7.82 -2.28
N THR A 33 34.46 7.15 -2.69
CA THR A 33 35.63 6.90 -1.83
C THR A 33 36.71 7.96 -2.09
N LEU A 34 36.91 8.88 -1.16
CA LEU A 34 37.96 9.91 -1.21
C LEU A 34 39.37 9.30 -1.14
N THR A 35 40.24 9.77 -2.02
CA THR A 35 41.67 9.42 -2.08
C THR A 35 42.58 10.60 -1.77
N GLY A 36 42.06 11.82 -1.84
CA GLY A 36 42.81 13.04 -1.58
C GLY A 36 41.92 14.27 -1.52
N ALA A 37 42.43 15.33 -0.88
CA ALA A 37 41.83 16.65 -0.85
C ALA A 37 42.96 17.69 -0.81
N SER A 38 42.93 18.66 -1.73
CA SER A 38 43.95 19.71 -1.83
C SER A 38 43.47 20.92 -2.63
N GLY A 39 44.25 21.99 -2.59
CA GLY A 39 44.01 23.22 -3.35
C GLY A 39 42.86 24.08 -2.83
N GLY A 40 42.44 25.01 -3.70
CA GLY A 40 41.33 25.93 -3.45
C GLY A 40 41.64 27.00 -2.39
N LEU A 41 40.57 27.66 -1.95
CA LEU A 41 40.59 28.69 -0.92
C LEU A 41 41.17 28.18 0.40
N SER A 42 41.06 26.89 0.69
CA SER A 42 41.65 26.27 1.87
C SER A 42 43.17 26.38 1.87
N GLU A 43 43.85 26.01 0.78
CA GLU A 43 45.30 26.18 0.68
C GLU A 43 45.72 27.65 0.65
N ASP A 44 44.98 28.49 -0.08
CA ASP A 44 45.24 29.94 -0.15
C ASP A 44 45.15 30.62 1.24
N ALA A 45 44.27 30.11 2.10
CA ALA A 45 44.10 30.56 3.49
C ALA A 45 45.03 29.84 4.49
N ASN A 46 45.97 29.01 4.02
CA ASN A 46 46.90 28.21 4.84
C ASN A 46 46.20 27.19 5.78
N PHE A 47 45.07 26.64 5.36
CA PHE A 47 44.42 25.56 6.11
C PHE A 47 45.19 24.26 5.93
N MET A 48 45.27 23.48 6.99
CA MET A 48 45.64 22.07 6.90
C MET A 48 44.42 21.28 6.44
N ILE A 49 44.59 20.58 5.32
CA ILE A 49 43.57 19.73 4.71
C ILE A 49 43.93 18.28 4.98
N SER A 50 42.95 17.49 5.43
CA SER A 50 43.07 16.06 5.61
C SER A 50 41.79 15.38 5.16
N ASN A 51 41.87 14.17 4.65
CA ASN A 51 40.70 13.38 4.30
C ASN A 51 40.81 11.95 4.84
N SER A 52 39.66 11.36 5.14
CA SER A 52 39.46 9.92 5.24
C SER A 52 38.93 9.39 3.90
N SER A 53 38.26 8.23 3.90
CA SER A 53 37.56 7.71 2.73
C SER A 53 36.25 8.44 2.41
N SER A 54 35.64 9.15 3.36
CA SER A 54 34.33 9.82 3.18
C SER A 54 34.30 11.24 3.72
N MET A 55 35.27 11.60 4.55
CA MET A 55 35.34 12.91 5.21
C MET A 55 36.49 13.74 4.65
N VAL A 56 36.28 15.03 4.47
CA VAL A 56 37.35 16.03 4.32
C VAL A 56 37.27 17.05 5.47
N LEU A 57 38.41 17.31 6.08
CA LEU A 57 38.58 18.25 7.19
C LEU A 57 39.57 19.33 6.76
N GLY A 58 39.20 20.60 6.94
CA GLY A 58 40.07 21.75 6.73
C GLY A 58 40.05 22.68 7.93
N PHE A 59 41.22 23.02 8.47
CA PHE A 59 41.34 23.94 9.61
C PHE A 59 42.68 24.67 9.64
N SER A 60 42.71 25.88 10.23
CA SER A 60 43.96 26.58 10.51
C SER A 60 44.43 26.35 11.95
N VAL A 61 45.74 26.15 12.14
CA VAL A 61 46.38 26.17 13.49
C VAL A 61 46.94 27.53 13.87
N SER A 62 47.10 28.43 12.89
CA SER A 62 47.53 29.81 13.09
C SER A 62 46.36 30.76 13.39
N GLY A 63 45.12 30.27 13.28
CA GLY A 63 43.92 31.09 13.43
C GLY A 63 43.58 31.89 12.17
N ASP A 64 44.12 31.48 11.02
CA ASP A 64 43.72 32.03 9.72
C ASP A 64 42.29 31.62 9.37
N VAL A 65 41.64 32.43 8.53
CA VAL A 65 40.25 32.24 8.12
C VAL A 65 40.11 32.34 6.61
N ILE A 66 39.13 31.65 6.05
CA ILE A 66 38.65 31.87 4.69
C ILE A 66 37.64 33.02 4.75
N SER A 67 38.04 34.18 4.24
CA SER A 67 37.18 35.38 4.22
C SER A 67 35.96 35.23 3.30
N PRO A 68 34.92 36.07 3.47
CA PRO A 68 33.75 36.10 2.59
C PRO A 68 34.13 36.14 1.11
N SER A 69 33.80 35.07 0.38
CA SER A 69 34.14 34.92 -1.02
C SER A 69 33.23 33.90 -1.71
N SER A 70 33.40 33.74 -3.02
CA SER A 70 32.80 32.67 -3.79
C SER A 70 33.91 32.01 -4.61
N GLY A 71 34.09 30.69 -4.46
CA GLY A 71 35.23 30.00 -5.04
C GLY A 71 35.27 28.51 -4.77
N ASN A 72 36.27 27.86 -5.38
CA ASN A 72 36.61 26.48 -5.07
C ASN A 72 37.20 26.43 -3.66
N LEU A 73 36.49 25.81 -2.71
CA LEU A 73 36.96 25.58 -1.36
C LEU A 73 38.15 24.63 -1.36
N VAL A 74 37.98 23.45 -1.97
CA VAL A 74 38.94 22.37 -2.03
C VAL A 74 38.62 21.44 -3.21
N THR A 75 39.66 20.98 -3.90
CA THR A 75 39.55 19.93 -4.92
C THR A 75 39.70 18.57 -4.26
N LEU A 76 38.74 17.69 -4.49
CA LEU A 76 38.73 16.32 -4.01
C LEU A 76 39.12 15.37 -5.13
N THR A 77 39.87 14.33 -4.79
CA THR A 77 40.07 13.16 -5.65
C THR A 77 39.42 11.93 -5.04
N PHE A 78 38.85 11.06 -5.86
CA PHE A 78 38.13 9.86 -5.46
C PHE A 78 38.44 8.66 -6.37
N SER A 79 38.19 7.44 -5.88
CA SER A 79 38.36 6.20 -6.66
C SER A 79 37.01 5.59 -7.03
N ASP A 80 36.26 5.14 -6.03
CA ASP A 80 34.96 4.50 -6.24
C ASP A 80 33.89 5.58 -6.35
N TYR A 81 33.01 5.46 -7.34
CA TYR A 81 31.85 6.33 -7.55
C TYR A 81 30.66 5.44 -7.83
N VAL A 82 29.61 5.57 -7.03
CA VAL A 82 28.42 4.68 -7.11
C VAL A 82 27.30 5.27 -7.98
N GLY A 83 27.56 6.38 -8.68
CA GLY A 83 26.58 7.06 -9.54
C GLY A 83 26.08 8.39 -8.99
N PHE A 84 26.44 8.73 -7.74
CA PHE A 84 26.22 10.04 -7.14
C PHE A 84 27.32 10.42 -6.13
N VAL A 85 27.40 11.71 -5.79
CA VAL A 85 28.03 12.19 -4.57
C VAL A 85 27.13 13.20 -3.88
N CYS A 86 26.88 13.00 -2.60
CA CYS A 86 25.99 13.83 -1.78
C CYS A 86 26.70 14.28 -0.51
N PHE A 87 26.30 15.44 0.04
CA PHE A 87 26.69 15.83 1.39
C PHE A 87 25.87 15.04 2.41
N ILE A 88 26.51 14.52 3.47
CA ILE A 88 25.78 14.01 4.64
C ILE A 88 25.54 15.20 5.58
N GLU A 89 24.31 15.75 5.55
CA GLU A 89 23.98 17.02 6.22
C GLU A 89 24.27 17.00 7.72
N GLU A 90 23.91 15.92 8.42
CA GLU A 90 24.11 15.80 9.87
C GLU A 90 25.59 15.74 10.29
N SER A 91 26.48 15.38 9.36
CA SER A 91 27.92 15.19 9.61
C SER A 91 28.78 16.30 9.00
N THR A 92 28.18 17.20 8.21
CA THR A 92 28.86 18.33 7.56
C THR A 92 28.69 19.58 8.41
N THR A 93 29.81 20.21 8.80
CA THR A 93 29.81 21.39 9.68
C THR A 93 30.91 22.38 9.32
N PHE A 94 30.62 23.67 9.48
CA PHE A 94 31.57 24.76 9.34
C PHE A 94 31.55 25.59 10.62
N SER A 95 32.68 26.22 10.94
CA SER A 95 32.81 27.06 12.13
C SER A 95 33.36 28.44 11.83
N ASP A 96 32.98 29.41 12.68
CA ASP A 96 33.57 30.74 12.70
C ASP A 96 34.84 30.81 13.57
N SER A 97 35.47 31.99 13.61
CA SER A 97 36.67 32.24 14.43
C SER A 97 36.44 32.11 15.95
N ASN A 98 35.19 32.05 16.41
CA ASN A 98 34.80 31.82 17.80
C ASN A 98 34.34 30.37 18.05
N ALA A 99 34.64 29.46 17.12
CA ALA A 99 34.25 28.05 17.13
C ALA A 99 32.73 27.84 17.23
N GLN A 100 31.93 28.81 16.81
CA GLN A 100 30.49 28.64 16.66
C GLN A 100 30.19 28.01 15.31
N SER A 101 29.20 27.13 15.27
CA SER A 101 28.74 26.51 14.02
C SER A 101 28.08 27.56 13.12
N LEU A 102 28.40 27.49 11.83
CA LEU A 102 27.79 28.29 10.78
C LEU A 102 26.60 27.55 10.16
N GLY A 103 25.53 28.28 9.86
CA GLY A 103 24.40 27.74 9.11
C GLY A 103 24.82 27.44 7.67
N LEU A 104 24.41 26.27 7.16
CA LEU A 104 24.78 25.78 5.84
C LEU A 104 23.56 25.71 4.93
N ASP A 105 23.77 26.05 3.66
CA ASP A 105 22.90 25.74 2.55
C ASP A 105 23.69 24.81 1.63
N LEU A 106 23.42 23.52 1.72
CA LEU A 106 24.13 22.48 0.97
C LEU A 106 23.47 22.30 -0.39
N GLY A 107 24.28 22.26 -1.45
CA GLY A 107 23.74 22.07 -2.79
C GLY A 107 23.33 20.61 -3.04
N ASP A 108 22.54 20.40 -4.10
CA ASP A 108 22.11 19.08 -4.55
C ASP A 108 23.29 18.12 -4.79
N CYS A 109 22.98 16.83 -4.75
CA CYS A 109 23.93 15.78 -5.14
C CYS A 109 24.42 15.97 -6.57
N GLN A 110 25.67 15.64 -6.80
CA GLN A 110 26.19 15.47 -8.15
C GLN A 110 25.89 14.04 -8.61
N GLY A 111 25.01 13.89 -9.61
CA GLY A 111 24.54 12.60 -10.11
C GLY A 111 23.07 12.34 -9.78
N ALA A 112 22.56 11.15 -10.14
CA ALA A 112 21.25 10.70 -9.69
C ALA A 112 21.43 10.16 -8.28
N GLY A 113 21.19 11.01 -7.27
CA GLY A 113 21.27 10.62 -5.86
C GLY A 113 20.40 9.40 -5.52
N PRO A 114 20.45 8.90 -4.28
CA PRO A 114 19.54 7.86 -3.84
C PRO A 114 18.10 8.38 -3.94
N VAL A 115 17.29 7.74 -4.78
CA VAL A 115 15.84 7.95 -4.84
C VAL A 115 15.23 6.70 -4.21
N GLU A 116 14.76 6.89 -2.99
CA GLU A 116 14.09 5.84 -2.22
C GLU A 116 12.65 5.67 -2.72
N GLY A 117 12.24 4.43 -2.93
CA GLY A 117 10.89 4.07 -3.32
C GLY A 117 10.80 2.62 -3.74
N CYS A 118 9.61 2.18 -4.16
CA CYS A 118 9.44 0.81 -4.62
C CYS A 118 10.10 0.60 -5.99
N THR A 119 11.09 -0.29 -6.06
CA THR A 119 11.83 -0.61 -7.29
C THR A 119 11.24 -1.79 -8.10
N ASP A 120 10.21 -2.44 -7.58
CA ASP A 120 9.58 -3.60 -8.21
C ASP A 120 8.47 -3.17 -9.18
N ASP A 121 8.64 -3.47 -10.47
CA ASP A 121 7.71 -3.07 -11.54
C ASP A 121 6.36 -3.82 -11.50
N THR A 122 6.24 -4.83 -10.64
CA THR A 122 4.98 -5.55 -10.38
C THR A 122 4.18 -5.00 -9.22
N ALA A 123 4.73 -4.06 -8.44
CA ALA A 123 4.05 -3.42 -7.33
C ALA A 123 3.17 -2.24 -7.79
N CYS A 124 2.12 -1.98 -7.02
CA CYS A 124 1.12 -0.94 -7.29
C CYS A 124 1.67 0.48 -7.14
N ASN A 125 2.70 0.66 -6.32
CA ASN A 125 3.38 1.92 -6.07
C ASN A 125 4.81 1.93 -6.65
N TYR A 126 5.06 1.16 -7.71
CA TYR A 126 6.33 1.21 -8.44
C TYR A 126 6.71 2.65 -8.80
N ASP A 127 7.92 3.06 -8.39
CA ASP A 127 8.51 4.33 -8.74
C ASP A 127 9.62 4.12 -9.77
N PRO A 128 9.45 4.58 -11.03
CA PRO A 128 10.46 4.42 -12.07
C PRO A 128 11.73 5.24 -11.82
N ASP A 129 11.68 6.26 -10.95
CA ASP A 129 12.83 7.08 -10.59
C ASP A 129 13.58 6.49 -9.38
N ALA A 130 12.96 5.56 -8.62
CA ALA A 130 13.58 4.92 -7.48
C ALA A 130 14.74 4.00 -7.89
N ASN A 131 15.87 4.16 -7.21
CA ASN A 131 17.08 3.35 -7.39
C ASN A 131 17.53 2.64 -6.11
N ILE A 132 16.81 2.87 -5.00
CA ILE A 132 16.96 2.19 -3.73
C ILE A 132 15.58 1.73 -3.25
N ASP A 133 15.44 0.43 -3.05
CA ASP A 133 14.24 -0.15 -2.43
C ASP A 133 14.17 0.25 -0.96
N ASP A 134 13.12 0.97 -0.60
CA ASP A 134 12.84 1.42 0.76
C ASP A 134 11.91 0.44 1.53
N GLY A 135 11.52 -0.66 0.90
CA GLY A 135 10.60 -1.64 1.44
C GLY A 135 9.14 -1.19 1.46
N SER A 136 8.79 -0.12 0.74
CA SER A 136 7.42 0.40 0.66
C SER A 136 6.54 -0.30 -0.37
N CYS A 137 7.07 -1.25 -1.15
CA CYS A 137 6.32 -1.92 -2.22
C CYS A 137 4.98 -2.50 -1.74
N ASP A 138 3.90 -2.02 -2.35
CA ASP A 138 2.54 -2.49 -2.16
C ASP A 138 2.15 -3.43 -3.30
N TYR A 139 1.84 -4.68 -2.96
CA TYR A 139 1.45 -5.71 -3.91
C TYR A 139 -0.07 -5.84 -4.06
N GLY A 140 -0.82 -4.88 -3.53
CA GLY A 140 -2.27 -4.81 -3.66
C GLY A 140 -3.01 -5.80 -2.77
N THR A 141 -4.27 -6.04 -3.12
CA THR A 141 -5.20 -6.90 -2.38
C THR A 141 -5.67 -8.05 -3.26
N THR A 142 -5.72 -9.27 -2.70
CA THR A 142 -6.33 -10.41 -3.38
C THR A 142 -7.85 -10.33 -3.29
N CYS A 143 -8.51 -10.31 -4.43
CA CYS A 143 -9.96 -10.31 -4.57
C CYS A 143 -10.55 -11.72 -4.33
N TRP A 144 -11.88 -11.80 -4.22
CA TRP A 144 -12.57 -13.06 -3.88
C TRP A 144 -12.42 -14.14 -4.96
N ASP A 145 -12.17 -13.75 -6.22
CA ASP A 145 -11.95 -14.65 -7.36
C ASP A 145 -10.48 -15.06 -7.52
N GLY A 146 -9.59 -14.58 -6.65
CA GLY A 146 -8.16 -14.85 -6.68
C GLY A 146 -7.35 -13.91 -7.57
N SER A 147 -7.97 -12.92 -8.22
CA SER A 147 -7.26 -11.81 -8.85
C SER A 147 -6.58 -10.92 -7.79
N VAL A 148 -5.61 -10.11 -8.20
CA VAL A 148 -4.92 -9.16 -7.33
C VAL A 148 -5.05 -7.78 -7.96
N GLU A 149 -5.58 -6.84 -7.19
CA GLU A 149 -5.82 -5.48 -7.65
C GLU A 149 -5.17 -4.46 -6.69
N CYS A 150 -4.77 -3.31 -7.25
CA CYS A 150 -4.08 -2.27 -6.50
C CYS A 150 -5.00 -1.46 -5.58
N ASP A 151 -6.29 -1.42 -5.90
CA ASP A 151 -7.32 -0.88 -5.02
C ASP A 151 -8.36 -1.98 -4.76
N ALA A 152 -8.82 -2.10 -3.51
CA ALA A 152 -9.89 -3.02 -3.16
C ALA A 152 -11.21 -2.69 -3.89
N GLY A 153 -11.40 -1.45 -4.33
CA GLY A 153 -12.55 -1.01 -5.15
C GLY A 153 -12.49 -1.47 -6.60
N ASP A 154 -11.31 -1.86 -7.09
CA ASP A 154 -11.15 -2.41 -8.45
C ASP A 154 -11.40 -3.92 -8.50
N CYS A 155 -11.62 -4.56 -7.35
CA CYS A 155 -12.01 -5.96 -7.30
C CYS A 155 -13.35 -6.22 -8.01
N PRO A 156 -13.50 -7.35 -8.72
CA PRO A 156 -14.75 -7.72 -9.34
C PRO A 156 -15.91 -7.80 -8.35
N GLU A 157 -17.09 -7.32 -8.76
CA GLU A 157 -18.32 -7.46 -7.97
C GLU A 157 -18.65 -8.94 -7.72
N TYR A 158 -19.31 -9.21 -6.60
CA TYR A 158 -19.77 -10.56 -6.28
C TYR A 158 -20.89 -10.99 -7.24
N PRO A 159 -20.83 -12.20 -7.83
CA PRO A 159 -21.94 -12.73 -8.60
C PRO A 159 -23.17 -12.92 -7.71
N THR A 160 -24.34 -12.83 -8.33
CA THR A 160 -25.62 -13.02 -7.69
C THR A 160 -26.28 -14.33 -8.12
N VAL A 161 -26.93 -15.02 -7.18
CA VAL A 161 -27.73 -16.23 -7.42
C VAL A 161 -29.12 -16.06 -6.83
N GLU A 162 -30.16 -16.40 -7.59
CA GLU A 162 -31.55 -16.32 -7.14
C GLU A 162 -32.00 -17.65 -6.54
N VAL A 163 -32.57 -17.60 -5.32
CA VAL A 163 -33.29 -18.73 -4.74
C VAL A 163 -34.75 -18.60 -5.13
N MET A 164 -35.30 -19.62 -5.78
CA MET A 164 -36.67 -19.60 -6.30
C MET A 164 -37.61 -20.33 -5.34
N TYR A 165 -38.86 -19.89 -5.28
CA TYR A 165 -39.93 -20.60 -4.58
C TYR A 165 -41.15 -20.79 -5.48
N ASN A 166 -41.90 -21.85 -5.22
CA ASN A 166 -43.24 -22.10 -5.70
C ASN A 166 -44.05 -22.73 -4.57
N THR A 167 -45.10 -22.08 -4.10
CA THR A 167 -45.87 -22.55 -2.95
C THR A 167 -47.34 -22.22 -2.99
N ASP A 168 -48.16 -23.19 -2.59
CA ASP A 168 -49.60 -23.01 -2.33
C ASP A 168 -49.90 -22.56 -0.88
N THR A 169 -48.87 -22.44 -0.03
CA THR A 169 -49.00 -22.13 1.39
C THR A 169 -48.13 -20.94 1.79
N PRO A 170 -48.62 -19.98 2.58
CA PRO A 170 -47.79 -18.87 3.05
C PRO A 170 -46.56 -19.32 3.85
N ILE A 171 -45.41 -18.69 3.59
CA ILE A 171 -44.14 -18.94 4.28
C ILE A 171 -43.93 -17.84 5.32
N ALA A 172 -43.75 -18.20 6.60
CA ALA A 172 -43.53 -17.23 7.67
C ALA A 172 -42.07 -17.17 8.15
N GLY A 173 -41.24 -18.12 7.73
CA GLY A 173 -39.82 -18.13 8.03
C GLY A 173 -39.11 -19.25 7.30
N PHE A 174 -37.83 -19.03 7.01
CA PHE A 174 -36.97 -20.02 6.40
C PHE A 174 -35.54 -19.91 6.91
N GLN A 175 -34.83 -21.03 6.85
CA GLN A 175 -33.39 -21.13 7.02
C GLN A 175 -32.86 -22.18 6.05
N PHE A 176 -31.73 -21.93 5.41
CA PHE A 176 -30.99 -22.94 4.66
C PHE A 176 -29.48 -22.71 4.76
N ILE A 177 -28.70 -23.71 4.40
CA ILE A 177 -27.24 -23.61 4.26
C ILE A 177 -26.91 -23.53 2.78
N VAL A 178 -25.99 -22.65 2.41
CA VAL A 178 -25.51 -22.56 1.03
C VAL A 178 -24.27 -23.43 0.87
N THR A 179 -24.18 -24.13 -0.24
CA THR A 179 -23.06 -24.99 -0.64
C THR A 179 -22.54 -24.54 -2.00
N GLY A 180 -21.28 -24.88 -2.32
CA GLY A 180 -20.67 -24.52 -3.62
C GLY A 180 -20.28 -23.06 -3.80
N GLY A 181 -20.37 -22.24 -2.75
CA GLY A 181 -19.91 -20.85 -2.70
C GLY A 181 -20.01 -20.31 -1.28
N THR A 182 -19.44 -19.13 -1.01
CA THR A 182 -19.57 -18.44 0.29
C THR A 182 -20.56 -17.29 0.16
N VAL A 183 -21.55 -17.23 1.04
CA VAL A 183 -22.56 -16.19 1.06
C VAL A 183 -21.97 -14.92 1.65
N VAL A 184 -22.06 -13.84 0.90
CA VAL A 184 -21.67 -12.49 1.30
C VAL A 184 -22.88 -11.77 1.88
N SER A 185 -24.01 -11.82 1.18
CA SER A 185 -25.27 -11.21 1.61
C SER A 185 -26.48 -11.95 1.04
N ALA A 186 -27.65 -11.69 1.60
CA ALA A 186 -28.94 -12.12 1.07
C ALA A 186 -29.94 -10.97 1.19
N SER A 187 -30.56 -10.58 0.07
CA SER A 187 -31.55 -9.49 0.01
C SER A 187 -32.48 -9.65 -1.20
N GLY A 188 -33.49 -8.79 -1.35
CA GLY A 188 -34.40 -8.82 -2.48
C GLY A 188 -35.44 -9.93 -2.44
N GLY A 189 -36.20 -10.01 -3.55
CA GLY A 189 -37.24 -11.01 -3.75
C GLY A 189 -38.43 -10.87 -2.79
N ALA A 190 -39.20 -11.95 -2.70
CA ALA A 190 -40.41 -11.99 -1.90
C ALA A 190 -40.15 -11.82 -0.39
N ALA A 191 -38.96 -12.18 0.10
CA ALA A 191 -38.57 -11.98 1.49
C ALA A 191 -38.48 -10.48 1.84
N GLU A 192 -37.81 -9.68 1.00
CA GLU A 192 -37.73 -8.23 1.22
C GLU A 192 -39.10 -7.55 1.04
N ASP A 193 -39.88 -7.94 0.02
CA ASP A 193 -41.24 -7.44 -0.19
C ASP A 193 -42.16 -7.72 1.01
N ALA A 194 -41.97 -8.87 1.67
CA ALA A 194 -42.66 -9.25 2.90
C ALA A 194 -42.04 -8.65 4.18
N SER A 195 -41.04 -7.75 4.04
CA SER A 195 -40.34 -7.10 5.16
C SER A 195 -39.64 -8.07 6.11
N PHE A 196 -39.12 -9.19 5.59
CA PHE A 196 -38.37 -10.14 6.39
C PHE A 196 -37.01 -9.56 6.81
N GLN A 197 -36.60 -9.88 8.02
CA GLN A 197 -35.23 -9.68 8.48
C GLN A 197 -34.38 -10.82 7.93
N MET A 198 -33.31 -10.45 7.24
CA MET A 198 -32.37 -11.36 6.63
C MET A 198 -31.07 -11.41 7.43
N ALA A 199 -30.57 -12.62 7.68
CA ALA A 199 -29.23 -12.87 8.15
C ALA A 199 -28.57 -13.88 7.20
N ALA A 200 -27.33 -13.61 6.78
CA ALA A 200 -26.64 -14.39 5.76
C ALA A 200 -25.15 -14.53 6.07
N GLY A 201 -24.58 -15.69 5.72
CA GLY A 201 -23.14 -15.96 5.84
C GLY A 201 -22.75 -16.63 7.16
N GLY A 202 -21.64 -16.20 7.75
CA GLY A 202 -21.06 -16.80 8.96
C GLY A 202 -20.31 -18.12 8.70
N THR A 203 -19.86 -18.79 9.76
CA THR A 203 -19.02 -20.00 9.66
C THR A 203 -19.76 -21.22 9.11
N ASN A 204 -21.09 -21.20 9.12
CA ASN A 204 -21.94 -22.26 8.58
C ASN A 204 -22.60 -21.90 7.25
N ASN A 205 -22.31 -20.72 6.69
CA ASN A 205 -22.83 -20.27 5.40
C ASN A 205 -24.37 -20.31 5.33
N ALA A 206 -25.02 -20.01 6.47
CA ALA A 206 -26.47 -20.11 6.59
C ALA A 206 -27.14 -18.80 6.17
N VAL A 207 -28.34 -18.93 5.62
CA VAL A 207 -29.25 -17.83 5.34
C VAL A 207 -30.52 -18.05 6.15
N VAL A 208 -30.97 -17.03 6.86
CA VAL A 208 -32.18 -17.04 7.68
C VAL A 208 -33.04 -15.83 7.29
N GLY A 209 -34.30 -16.07 6.99
CA GLY A 209 -35.30 -15.04 6.76
C GLY A 209 -36.47 -15.22 7.72
N PHE A 210 -36.81 -14.19 8.49
CA PHE A 210 -37.93 -14.22 9.45
C PHE A 210 -38.60 -12.86 9.60
N SER A 211 -39.87 -12.86 10.03
CA SER A 211 -40.57 -11.64 10.44
C SER A 211 -40.76 -11.57 11.96
N LEU A 212 -40.50 -10.41 12.57
CA LEU A 212 -40.83 -10.15 13.99
C LEU A 212 -42.25 -9.59 14.18
N THR A 213 -42.90 -9.19 13.09
CA THR A 213 -44.23 -8.57 13.06
C THR A 213 -45.34 -9.57 12.71
N GLY A 214 -44.96 -10.80 12.34
CA GLY A 214 -45.89 -11.84 11.90
C GLY A 214 -46.27 -11.73 10.42
N ASP A 215 -45.51 -10.95 9.65
CA ASP A 215 -45.64 -10.90 8.19
C ASP A 215 -45.20 -12.23 7.58
N TYR A 216 -45.75 -12.53 6.41
CA TYR A 216 -45.50 -13.78 5.70
C TYR A 216 -45.40 -13.52 4.20
N ILE A 217 -44.64 -14.38 3.52
CA ILE A 217 -44.59 -14.45 2.07
C ILE A 217 -45.84 -15.18 1.61
N SER A 218 -46.60 -14.56 0.71
CA SER A 218 -47.85 -15.14 0.20
C SER A 218 -47.59 -16.34 -0.69
N SER A 219 -48.61 -17.20 -0.83
CA SER A 219 -48.60 -18.27 -1.83
C SER A 219 -48.39 -17.71 -3.23
N GLY A 220 -47.62 -18.40 -4.05
CA GLY A 220 -47.23 -17.97 -5.39
C GLY A 220 -45.88 -18.56 -5.80
N GLU A 221 -45.33 -18.00 -6.87
CA GLU A 221 -44.01 -18.37 -7.39
C GLU A 221 -43.17 -17.11 -7.62
N GLY A 222 -41.86 -17.25 -7.56
CA GLY A 222 -40.92 -16.17 -7.88
C GLY A 222 -39.57 -16.33 -7.21
N VAL A 223 -38.83 -15.23 -7.14
CA VAL A 223 -37.56 -15.15 -6.39
C VAL A 223 -37.89 -15.00 -4.91
N LEU A 224 -37.43 -15.93 -4.09
CA LEU A 224 -37.52 -15.86 -2.63
C LEU A 224 -36.57 -14.79 -2.10
N THR A 225 -35.30 -14.87 -2.49
CA THR A 225 -34.22 -13.94 -2.15
C THR A 225 -33.10 -14.05 -3.18
N VAL A 226 -32.33 -12.98 -3.36
CA VAL A 226 -31.09 -12.95 -4.13
C VAL A 226 -29.90 -13.07 -3.17
N LEU A 227 -28.93 -13.91 -3.50
CA LEU A 227 -27.70 -14.13 -2.74
C LEU A 227 -26.53 -13.51 -3.49
N GLU A 228 -25.73 -12.69 -2.82
CA GLU A 228 -24.38 -12.35 -3.30
C GLU A 228 -23.41 -13.41 -2.79
N ILE A 229 -22.60 -13.98 -3.69
CA ILE A 229 -21.71 -15.10 -3.37
C ILE A 229 -20.28 -14.84 -3.82
N ALA A 230 -19.33 -15.27 -3.00
CA ALA A 230 -17.94 -15.47 -3.39
C ALA A 230 -17.78 -16.93 -3.85
N GLY A 231 -17.68 -17.15 -5.16
CA GLY A 231 -17.57 -18.47 -5.77
C GLY A 231 -18.14 -18.53 -7.19
N ASP A 232 -18.14 -19.73 -7.78
CA ASP A 232 -18.80 -19.95 -9.06
C ASP A 232 -20.33 -20.07 -8.85
N PRO A 233 -21.15 -19.17 -9.40
CA PRO A 233 -22.61 -19.23 -9.24
C PRO A 233 -23.22 -20.52 -9.78
N ALA A 234 -22.56 -21.19 -10.74
CA ALA A 234 -23.07 -22.45 -11.30
C ALA A 234 -22.92 -23.65 -10.36
N SER A 235 -22.07 -23.57 -9.34
CA SER A 235 -21.91 -24.62 -8.33
C SER A 235 -22.76 -24.41 -7.08
N VAL A 236 -23.46 -23.27 -6.98
CA VAL A 236 -24.21 -22.91 -5.77
C VAL A 236 -25.52 -23.71 -5.68
N CYS A 237 -25.73 -24.38 -4.55
CA CYS A 237 -27.01 -24.98 -4.17
C CYS A 237 -27.32 -24.70 -2.69
N ILE A 238 -28.60 -24.74 -2.31
CA ILE A 238 -29.02 -24.72 -0.91
C ILE A 238 -29.21 -26.15 -0.39
N ASP A 239 -29.01 -26.35 0.91
CA ASP A 239 -29.22 -27.59 1.64
C ASP A 239 -29.75 -27.29 3.05
N ASN A 240 -30.13 -28.32 3.81
CA ASN A 240 -30.60 -28.20 5.19
C ASN A 240 -31.75 -27.17 5.35
N LEU A 241 -32.66 -27.12 4.37
CA LEU A 241 -33.79 -26.21 4.39
C LEU A 241 -34.72 -26.52 5.58
N ILE A 242 -35.02 -25.48 6.35
CA ILE A 242 -36.05 -25.43 7.38
C ILE A 242 -36.99 -24.32 6.96
N ILE A 243 -38.27 -24.62 6.82
CA ILE A 243 -39.27 -23.66 6.36
C ILE A 243 -40.56 -23.87 7.15
N SER A 244 -41.24 -22.78 7.52
CA SER A 244 -42.40 -22.84 8.41
C SER A 244 -43.58 -21.99 7.94
N ASP A 245 -44.77 -22.42 8.35
CA ASP A 245 -46.00 -21.64 8.21
C ASP A 245 -46.12 -20.55 9.29
N SER A 246 -47.19 -19.75 9.21
CA SER A 246 -47.52 -18.68 10.16
C SER A 246 -47.77 -19.14 11.61
N ALA A 247 -47.99 -20.44 11.85
CA ALA A 247 -48.11 -21.02 13.18
C ALA A 247 -46.76 -21.54 13.73
N GLY A 248 -45.68 -21.45 12.95
CA GLY A 248 -44.36 -21.99 13.27
C GLY A 248 -44.26 -23.50 13.04
N SER A 249 -45.21 -24.10 12.32
CA SER A 249 -45.17 -25.52 11.97
C SER A 249 -44.30 -25.72 10.73
N PRO A 250 -43.47 -26.78 10.65
CA PRO A 250 -42.65 -27.04 9.48
C PRO A 250 -43.52 -27.35 8.25
N LEU A 251 -43.12 -26.84 7.08
CA LEU A 251 -43.74 -27.14 5.79
C LEU A 251 -42.96 -28.26 5.08
N GLU A 252 -43.66 -29.19 4.44
CA GLU A 252 -43.05 -30.18 3.56
C GLU A 252 -42.64 -29.51 2.24
N TYR A 253 -41.47 -29.89 1.72
CA TYR A 253 -40.92 -29.27 0.53
C TYR A 253 -40.21 -30.30 -0.37
N MET A 254 -40.09 -29.95 -1.65
CA MET A 254 -39.12 -30.52 -2.57
C MET A 254 -38.07 -29.45 -2.88
N LEU A 255 -36.81 -29.88 -2.94
CA LEU A 255 -35.69 -28.99 -3.20
C LEU A 255 -34.92 -29.47 -4.44
N ASP A 256 -34.85 -28.61 -5.45
CA ASP A 256 -34.00 -28.79 -6.62
C ASP A 256 -32.93 -27.69 -6.65
N CYS A 257 -31.81 -27.95 -5.97
CA CYS A 257 -30.64 -27.08 -5.82
C CYS A 257 -30.94 -25.67 -5.31
N LEU A 258 -31.56 -24.79 -6.09
CA LEU A 258 -31.95 -23.42 -5.76
C LEU A 258 -33.46 -23.17 -5.80
N THR A 259 -34.26 -24.17 -6.17
CA THR A 259 -35.72 -24.05 -6.30
C THR A 259 -36.42 -24.84 -5.20
N ILE A 260 -37.24 -24.13 -4.41
CA ILE A 260 -38.06 -24.69 -3.35
C ILE A 260 -39.50 -24.83 -3.86
N THR A 261 -40.07 -26.03 -3.74
CA THR A 261 -41.49 -26.27 -4.07
C THR A 261 -42.22 -26.79 -2.84
N ILE A 262 -43.35 -26.18 -2.47
CA ILE A 262 -44.16 -26.53 -1.29
C ILE A 262 -45.62 -26.68 -1.71
N ASP A 263 -46.14 -27.91 -1.63
CA ASP A 263 -47.52 -28.22 -1.95
C ASP A 263 -48.34 -28.39 -0.65
N GLY A 264 -49.45 -27.65 -0.53
CA GLY A 264 -50.31 -27.64 0.66
C GLY A 264 -51.16 -28.91 0.88
N GLY A 265 -50.85 -30.01 0.18
CA GLY A 265 -51.65 -31.24 0.19
C GLY A 265 -50.82 -32.46 0.54
N GLY A 266 -51.13 -33.11 1.66
CA GLY A 266 -50.55 -34.38 2.09
C GLY A 266 -50.85 -35.53 1.12
N GLY A 267 -50.14 -35.56 0.01
CA GLY A 267 -49.98 -36.72 -0.85
C GLY A 267 -48.73 -37.46 -0.43
N THR A 268 -48.88 -38.68 0.09
CA THR A 268 -47.77 -39.62 0.28
C THR A 268 -47.06 -39.84 -1.04
N TRP A 269 -45.80 -39.43 -1.14
CA TRP A 269 -44.91 -39.87 -2.20
C TRP A 269 -44.10 -41.05 -1.63
N ASP A 270 -44.50 -42.26 -2.00
CA ASP A 270 -43.80 -43.53 -1.77
C ASP A 270 -42.59 -43.67 -2.71
#